data_AF-A0A418F0R5-F1
#
_entry.id   AF-A0A418F0R5-F1
#
_cell.length_a   1.000
_cell.length_b   1.000
_cell.length_c   1.000
_cell.angle_alpha   90.00
_cell.angle_beta   90.00
_cell.angle_gamma   90.00
#
_symmetry.space_group_name_H-M   'P 1'
#
loop_
_entity.id
_entity.type
_entity.pdbx_description
1 polymer ?
#
loop_
_entity_poly.entity_id
_entity_poly.type
_entity_poly.pdbx_seq_one_letter_code
_entity_poly.pdbx_strand_id
1 'polypeptide(L)'
;MHYPDVQVKAFHTPEYVEFLKKISPSNEKQYQSDVNKCTPSIFLDPDRNVIILYVVNVGEFTDCPVFDGIFNFCQIYSGGSLDAAYRLNHGLTDVAINWAGGLHHAKKSEASGFCYINDIVLGILELLKYHPRVLYIDIDVHHGDGVEEAFYVTDRVMTVSFHK
;
A
#
# COMPACT_ATOMS: atom_id res chain seq x y z
N MET A 1 17.23 -3.33 6.41
CA MET A 1 17.22 -3.52 4.94
C MET A 1 16.31 -2.42 4.40
N HIS A 2 16.84 -1.38 3.76
CA HIS A 2 15.99 -0.37 3.10
C HIS A 2 15.69 -0.88 1.69
N TYR A 3 14.43 -1.22 1.43
CA TYR A 3 14.01 -1.57 0.08
C TYR A 3 13.85 -0.31 -0.78
N PRO A 4 14.22 -0.34 -2.07
CA PRO A 4 14.15 0.84 -2.92
C PRO A 4 12.71 1.25 -3.18
N ASP A 5 12.46 2.56 -3.23
CA ASP A 5 11.15 3.15 -3.59
C ASP A 5 10.57 2.59 -4.90
N VAL A 6 11.45 2.13 -5.79
CA VAL A 6 11.09 1.50 -7.08
C VAL A 6 10.13 0.33 -6.88
N GLN A 7 10.29 -0.45 -5.81
CA GLN A 7 9.46 -1.63 -5.59
C GLN A 7 8.07 -1.27 -5.09
N VAL A 8 7.95 -0.30 -4.17
CA VAL A 8 6.63 0.18 -3.72
C VAL A 8 5.84 0.80 -4.89
N LYS A 9 6.56 1.49 -5.79
CA LYS A 9 6.00 2.07 -7.03
C LYS A 9 5.66 1.04 -8.11
N ALA A 10 5.91 -0.26 -7.90
CA ALA A 10 5.47 -1.31 -8.82
C ALA A 10 3.94 -1.45 -8.83
N PHE A 11 3.28 -1.08 -7.74
CA PHE A 11 1.83 -1.03 -7.63
C PHE A 11 1.33 0.40 -7.39
N HIS A 12 1.82 1.06 -6.34
CA HIS A 12 1.31 2.35 -5.91
C HIS A 12 1.74 3.48 -6.84
N THR A 13 0.87 4.47 -7.02
CA THR A 13 1.21 5.66 -7.82
C THR A 13 2.40 6.40 -7.21
N PRO A 14 3.36 6.89 -8.02
CA PRO A 14 4.51 7.65 -7.52
C PRO A 14 4.12 8.80 -6.61
N GLU A 15 3.05 9.52 -6.92
CA GLU A 15 2.58 10.68 -6.18
C GLU A 15 2.08 10.30 -4.78
N TYR A 16 1.36 9.18 -4.67
CA TYR A 16 0.93 8.64 -3.38
C TYR A 16 2.13 8.25 -2.50
N VAL A 17 3.13 7.60 -3.09
CA VAL A 17 4.36 7.22 -2.37
C VAL A 17 5.13 8.47 -1.92
N GLU A 18 5.25 9.49 -2.77
CA GLU A 18 5.90 10.75 -2.39
C GLU A 18 5.11 11.53 -1.32
N PHE A 19 3.78 11.47 -1.34
CA PHE A 19 2.94 12.00 -0.26
C PHE A 19 3.26 11.31 1.08
N LEU A 20 3.23 9.98 1.13
CA LEU A 20 3.50 9.22 2.36
C LEU A 20 4.90 9.48 2.93
N LYS A 21 5.89 9.76 2.07
CA LYS A 21 7.25 10.15 2.51
C LYS A 21 7.31 11.51 3.17
N LYS A 22 6.46 12.45 2.73
CA LYS A 22 6.50 13.85 3.15
C LYS A 22 5.56 14.14 4.31
N ILE A 23 4.42 13.46 4.39
CA ILE A 23 3.40 13.71 5.42
C ILE A 23 3.93 13.38 6.83
N SER A 24 3.68 14.29 7.76
CA SER A 24 4.03 14.16 9.18
C SER A 24 3.02 14.93 10.03
N PRO A 25 2.92 14.64 11.34
CA PRO A 25 2.03 15.40 12.23
C PRO A 25 2.31 16.92 12.22
N SER A 26 3.55 17.32 11.97
CA SER A 26 3.96 18.73 11.89
C SER A 26 3.45 19.48 10.66
N ASN A 27 3.20 18.79 9.54
CA ASN A 27 2.74 19.40 8.29
C ASN A 27 1.35 18.94 7.86
N GLU A 28 0.72 18.01 8.59
CA GLU A 28 -0.62 17.49 8.31
C GLU A 28 -1.65 18.60 8.06
N LYS A 29 -1.67 19.65 8.90
CA LYS A 29 -2.59 20.79 8.73
C LYS A 29 -2.36 21.58 7.43
N GLN A 30 -1.13 21.61 6.92
CA GLN A 30 -0.81 22.25 5.65
C GLN A 30 -1.35 21.41 4.48
N TYR A 31 -1.28 20.08 4.59
CA TYR A 31 -1.92 19.17 3.64
C TYR A 31 -3.45 19.17 3.75
N GLN A 32 -4.01 19.59 4.90
CA GLN A 32 -5.46 19.72 5.14
C GLN A 32 -6.05 21.10 4.86
N SER A 33 -5.24 22.18 4.78
CA SER A 33 -5.76 23.54 4.58
C SER A 33 -6.38 23.79 3.20
N ASP A 34 -6.29 22.81 2.29
CA ASP A 34 -6.95 22.81 0.98
C ASP A 34 -8.29 22.03 0.96
N VAL A 35 -8.82 21.59 2.13
CA VAL A 35 -9.73 20.43 2.26
C VAL A 35 -11.14 20.76 2.80
N ASN A 36 -11.66 21.98 2.63
CA ASN A 36 -13.06 22.26 3.00
C ASN A 36 -14.06 21.82 1.91
N LYS A 37 -14.24 20.50 1.70
CA LYS A 37 -15.44 19.81 1.19
C LYS A 37 -15.12 18.32 0.99
N CYS A 38 -15.98 17.43 1.49
CA CYS A 38 -15.96 15.96 1.37
C CYS A 38 -15.96 15.44 -0.09
N THR A 39 -14.88 15.70 -0.81
CA THR A 39 -14.65 15.37 -2.23
C THR A 39 -13.13 15.25 -2.42
N PRO A 40 -12.65 14.59 -3.49
CA PRO A 40 -11.24 14.26 -3.69
C PRO A 40 -10.30 15.37 -3.22
N SER A 41 -9.40 15.03 -2.29
CA SER A 41 -8.53 16.00 -1.65
C SER A 41 -7.65 16.66 -2.72
N ILE A 42 -7.78 17.98 -2.83
CA ILE A 42 -6.96 18.76 -3.75
C ILE A 42 -5.60 18.90 -3.07
N PHE A 43 -4.56 18.29 -3.64
CA PHE A 43 -3.19 18.51 -3.21
C PHE A 43 -2.60 19.65 -4.01
N LEU A 44 -2.29 20.76 -3.35
CA LEU A 44 -1.38 21.75 -3.90
C LEU A 44 0.05 21.31 -3.59
N ASP A 45 0.80 20.90 -4.62
CA ASP A 45 2.25 20.78 -4.52
C ASP A 45 2.82 22.20 -4.38
N PRO A 46 3.38 22.58 -3.20
CA PRO A 46 3.88 23.94 -2.98
C PRO A 46 5.05 24.29 -3.92
N ASP A 47 5.70 23.30 -4.52
CA ASP A 47 6.86 23.48 -5.39
C ASP A 47 6.50 23.51 -6.89
N ARG A 48 5.30 23.09 -7.30
CA ARG A 48 5.01 22.81 -8.72
C ARG A 48 3.85 23.56 -9.36
N ASN A 49 3.02 24.32 -8.66
CA ASN A 49 1.86 25.03 -9.26
C ASN A 49 0.95 24.08 -10.11
N VAL A 50 0.97 22.77 -9.85
CA VAL A 50 0.10 21.80 -10.50
C VAL A 50 -0.94 21.36 -9.49
N ILE A 51 -2.22 21.61 -9.81
CA ILE A 51 -3.37 21.06 -9.10
C ILE A 51 -3.50 19.62 -9.57
N ILE A 52 -3.11 18.65 -8.75
CA ILE A 52 -3.45 17.25 -9.02
C ILE A 52 -4.43 16.79 -7.96
N LEU A 53 -5.64 16.45 -8.42
CA LEU A 53 -6.72 15.94 -7.60
C LEU A 53 -6.39 14.49 -7.24
N TYR A 54 -5.91 14.24 -6.03
CA TYR A 54 -5.67 12.88 -5.53
C TYR A 54 -6.54 12.65 -4.30
N VAL A 55 -7.43 11.67 -4.34
CA VAL A 55 -8.04 11.17 -3.10
C VAL A 55 -6.92 10.43 -2.36
N VAL A 56 -6.39 10.98 -1.28
CA VAL A 56 -5.64 10.19 -0.29
C VAL A 56 -6.39 10.25 1.01
N ASN A 57 -6.82 9.08 1.44
CA ASN A 57 -7.57 8.89 2.67
C ASN A 57 -6.61 8.74 3.87
N VAL A 58 -5.79 9.77 4.14
CA VAL A 58 -4.84 9.81 5.26
C VAL A 58 -4.99 11.14 6.02
N GLY A 59 -5.27 11.09 7.32
CA GLY A 59 -5.42 12.28 8.16
C GLY A 59 -6.28 12.09 9.40
N GLU A 60 -6.34 13.13 10.25
CA GLU A 60 -7.11 13.19 11.52
C GLU A 60 -8.58 12.75 11.39
N PHE A 61 -9.21 13.02 10.24
CA PHE A 61 -10.62 12.70 9.99
C PHE A 61 -10.84 11.43 9.17
N THR A 62 -9.79 10.63 8.97
CA THR A 62 -9.88 9.35 8.28
C THR A 62 -9.63 8.19 9.24
N ASP A 63 -9.85 6.98 8.76
CA ASP A 63 -9.46 5.75 9.46
C ASP A 63 -7.95 5.48 9.39
N CYS A 64 -7.19 6.30 8.69
CA CYS A 64 -5.75 6.13 8.48
C CYS A 64 -4.99 7.37 9.00
N PRO A 65 -4.68 7.43 10.31
CA PRO A 65 -4.11 8.61 10.94
C PRO A 65 -2.67 8.91 10.48
N VAL A 66 -2.30 10.19 10.52
CA VAL A 66 -0.89 10.59 10.38
C VAL A 66 -0.16 10.37 11.70
N PHE A 67 1.02 9.76 11.66
CA PHE A 67 1.89 9.60 12.82
C PHE A 67 3.37 9.70 12.43
N ASP A 68 4.23 9.98 13.42
CA ASP A 68 5.66 10.11 13.20
C ASP A 68 6.25 8.80 12.64
N GLY A 69 6.94 8.89 11.50
CA GLY A 69 7.60 7.75 10.88
C GLY A 69 6.67 6.83 10.08
N ILE A 70 5.48 7.30 9.66
CA ILE A 70 4.54 6.56 8.81
C ILE A 70 5.19 5.85 7.61
N PHE A 71 6.08 6.53 6.89
CA PHE A 71 6.76 5.91 5.75
C PHE A 71 7.76 4.82 6.17
N ASN A 72 8.48 5.02 7.27
CA ASN A 72 9.39 4.00 7.80
C ASN A 72 8.60 2.76 8.25
N PHE A 73 7.44 2.95 8.90
CA PHE A 73 6.52 1.87 9.21
C PHE A 73 6.12 1.11 7.94
N CYS A 74 5.75 1.83 6.88
CA CYS A 74 5.45 1.26 5.56
C CYS A 74 6.61 0.44 4.98
N GLN A 75 7.84 0.96 5.04
CA GLN A 75 9.02 0.28 4.53
C GLN A 75 9.35 -1.02 5.29
N ILE A 76 9.11 -1.07 6.60
CA ILE A 76 9.42 -2.24 7.42
C ILE A 76 8.54 -3.43 7.01
N TYR A 77 7.21 -3.28 7.00
CA TYR A 77 6.34 -4.40 6.70
C TYR A 77 6.36 -4.78 5.22
N SER A 78 6.40 -3.80 4.31
CA SER A 78 6.47 -4.07 2.86
C SER A 78 7.78 -4.74 2.47
N GLY A 79 8.88 -4.31 3.09
CA GLY A 79 10.19 -4.94 2.92
C GLY A 79 10.21 -6.39 3.38
N GLY A 80 9.55 -6.72 4.49
CA GLY A 80 9.43 -8.09 4.97
C GLY A 80 8.72 -9.01 3.96
N SER A 81 7.61 -8.55 3.38
CA SER A 81 6.85 -9.33 2.40
C SER A 81 7.57 -9.46 1.06
N LEU A 82 8.32 -8.44 0.63
CA LEU A 82 9.18 -8.50 -0.54
C LEU A 82 10.39 -9.45 -0.35
N ASP A 83 11.06 -9.42 0.81
CA ASP A 83 12.14 -10.38 1.11
C ASP A 83 11.63 -11.82 1.13
N ALA A 84 10.45 -12.01 1.73
CA ALA A 84 9.79 -13.31 1.78
C ALA A 84 9.52 -13.85 0.36
N ALA A 85 8.89 -13.05 -0.50
CA ALA A 85 8.63 -13.42 -1.89
C ALA A 85 9.92 -13.67 -2.68
N TYR A 86 10.94 -12.84 -2.49
CA TYR A 86 12.26 -13.04 -3.10
C TYR A 86 12.87 -14.38 -2.71
N ARG A 87 12.87 -14.73 -1.42
CA ARG A 87 13.43 -16.01 -0.93
C ARG A 87 12.68 -17.22 -1.48
N LEU A 88 11.36 -17.14 -1.58
CA LEU A 88 10.52 -18.18 -2.19
C LEU A 88 10.87 -18.38 -3.68
N ASN A 89 10.92 -17.28 -4.45
CA ASN A 89 11.26 -17.32 -5.87
C ASN A 89 12.63 -17.96 -6.16
N HIS A 90 13.59 -17.77 -5.25
CA HIS A 90 14.96 -18.26 -5.42
C HIS A 90 15.20 -19.62 -4.75
N GLY A 91 14.15 -20.28 -4.25
CA GLY A 91 14.26 -21.60 -3.60
C GLY A 91 15.13 -21.58 -2.32
N LEU A 92 15.26 -20.41 -1.67
CA LEU A 92 16.04 -20.25 -0.44
C LEU A 92 15.26 -20.69 0.80
N THR A 93 13.94 -20.80 0.68
CA THR A 93 13.04 -21.30 1.72
C THR A 93 11.79 -21.88 1.09
N ASP A 94 11.14 -22.81 1.77
CA ASP A 94 9.82 -23.33 1.40
C ASP A 94 8.68 -22.46 1.97
N VAL A 95 8.92 -21.85 3.13
CA VAL A 95 7.94 -21.00 3.85
C VAL A 95 8.65 -19.75 4.37
N ALA A 96 7.98 -18.60 4.25
CA ALA A 96 8.44 -17.33 4.80
C ALA A 96 7.31 -16.67 5.57
N ILE A 97 7.63 -16.03 6.70
CA ILE A 97 6.65 -15.45 7.61
C ILE A 97 7.04 -13.99 7.87
N ASN A 98 6.08 -13.09 7.66
CA ASN A 98 6.17 -11.67 8.01
C ASN A 98 4.90 -11.24 8.75
N TRP A 99 4.92 -11.29 10.08
CA TRP A 99 3.75 -10.91 10.90
C TRP A 99 3.44 -9.41 10.89
N ALA A 100 4.38 -8.58 10.44
CA ALA A 100 4.14 -7.13 10.33
C ALA A 100 3.35 -6.75 9.08
N GLY A 101 3.30 -7.63 8.07
CA GLY A 101 2.59 -7.43 6.82
C GLY A 101 1.14 -7.88 6.87
N GLY A 102 0.54 -8.07 5.70
CA GLY A 102 -0.87 -8.45 5.57
C GLY A 102 -1.83 -7.27 5.52
N LEU A 103 -1.37 -6.08 5.13
CA LEU A 103 -2.16 -4.85 5.13
C LEU A 103 -2.98 -4.78 3.83
N HIS A 104 -4.10 -5.51 3.83
CA HIS A 104 -4.86 -5.88 2.63
C HIS A 104 -5.82 -4.82 2.05
N HIS A 105 -6.12 -3.75 2.79
CA HIS A 105 -7.09 -2.73 2.36
C HIS A 105 -6.47 -1.62 1.50
N ALA A 106 -5.14 -1.46 1.53
CA ALA A 106 -4.47 -0.39 0.82
C ALA A 106 -4.71 -0.49 -0.70
N LYS A 107 -5.08 0.63 -1.32
CA LYS A 107 -5.39 0.73 -2.74
C LYS A 107 -4.21 1.30 -3.52
N LYS A 108 -4.37 1.41 -4.84
CA LYS A 108 -3.30 1.91 -5.71
C LYS A 108 -2.84 3.33 -5.38
N SER A 109 -3.76 4.20 -4.96
CA SER A 109 -3.51 5.63 -4.73
C SER A 109 -4.09 6.17 -3.43
N GLU A 110 -4.65 5.31 -2.57
CA GLU A 110 -5.28 5.72 -1.31
C GLU A 110 -5.05 4.69 -0.20
N ALA A 111 -4.99 5.17 1.04
CA ALA A 111 -5.01 4.32 2.23
C ALA A 111 -6.47 3.93 2.55
N SER A 112 -6.65 2.82 3.25
CA SER A 112 -7.98 2.38 3.72
C SER A 112 -7.81 1.39 4.86
N GLY A 113 -8.68 1.40 5.87
CA GLY A 113 -8.71 0.40 6.93
C GLY A 113 -7.36 0.19 7.62
N PHE A 114 -6.70 1.29 8.01
CA PHE A 114 -5.35 1.30 8.63
C PHE A 114 -4.20 0.83 7.70
N CYS A 115 -4.46 0.58 6.42
CA CYS A 115 -3.50 0.09 5.44
C CYS A 115 -3.04 1.22 4.51
N TYR A 116 -1.73 1.45 4.44
CA TYR A 116 -1.14 2.52 3.61
C TYR A 116 -0.47 1.96 2.34
N ILE A 117 0.39 0.95 2.47
CA ILE A 117 1.00 0.23 1.35
C ILE A 117 0.47 -1.20 1.36
N ASN A 118 0.09 -1.70 0.18
CA ASN A 118 -0.38 -3.07 0.03
C ASN A 118 0.82 -3.99 -0.18
N ASP A 119 1.43 -4.44 0.91
CA ASP A 119 2.60 -5.31 0.87
C ASP A 119 2.31 -6.67 0.23
N ILE A 120 1.06 -7.12 0.33
CA ILE A 120 0.59 -8.37 -0.27
C ILE A 120 0.65 -8.28 -1.80
N VAL A 121 0.11 -7.20 -2.38
CA VAL A 121 0.17 -6.97 -3.84
C VAL A 121 1.62 -6.91 -4.30
N LEU A 122 2.50 -6.22 -3.58
CA LEU A 122 3.92 -6.15 -3.90
C LEU A 122 4.59 -7.54 -3.85
N GLY A 123 4.30 -8.33 -2.81
CA GLY A 123 4.77 -9.71 -2.69
C GLY A 123 4.28 -10.61 -3.82
N ILE A 124 3.00 -10.51 -4.21
CA ILE A 124 2.44 -11.27 -5.32
C ILE A 124 3.08 -10.86 -6.66
N LEU A 125 3.29 -9.56 -6.91
CA LEU A 125 3.99 -9.08 -8.10
C LEU A 125 5.43 -9.62 -8.16
N GLU A 126 6.11 -9.73 -7.03
CA GLU A 126 7.42 -10.38 -6.93
C GLU A 126 7.31 -11.87 -7.29
N LEU A 127 6.37 -12.61 -6.71
CA LEU A 127 6.14 -14.03 -7.02
C LEU A 127 5.82 -14.28 -8.51
N LEU A 128 5.04 -13.39 -9.14
CA LEU A 128 4.64 -13.49 -10.54
C LEU A 128 5.82 -13.38 -11.53
N LYS A 129 7.02 -13.00 -11.08
CA LYS A 129 8.24 -13.05 -11.91
C LYS A 129 8.68 -14.48 -12.24
N TYR A 130 8.37 -15.44 -11.38
CA TYR A 130 8.79 -16.85 -11.51
C TYR A 130 7.60 -17.81 -11.57
N HIS A 131 6.48 -17.43 -10.97
CA HIS A 131 5.28 -18.26 -10.90
C HIS A 131 4.22 -17.80 -11.93
N PRO A 132 3.74 -18.68 -12.82
CA PRO A 132 2.72 -18.31 -13.80
C PRO A 132 1.37 -17.97 -13.15
N ARG A 133 1.07 -18.62 -12.01
CA ARG A 133 -0.15 -18.45 -11.23
C ARG A 133 0.17 -18.35 -9.74
N VAL A 134 -0.50 -17.46 -9.02
CA VAL A 134 -0.40 -17.29 -7.56
C VAL A 134 -1.81 -17.38 -6.96
N LEU A 135 -1.95 -18.11 -5.84
CA LEU A 135 -3.18 -18.15 -5.06
C LEU A 135 -3.00 -17.28 -3.82
N TYR A 136 -3.93 -16.35 -3.59
CA TYR A 136 -4.05 -15.56 -2.39
C TYR A 136 -5.25 -16.03 -1.57
N ILE A 137 -5.01 -16.35 -0.30
CA ILE A 137 -6.04 -16.77 0.65
C ILE A 137 -6.06 -15.75 1.79
N ASP A 138 -7.24 -15.17 2.03
CA ASP A 138 -7.48 -14.19 3.06
C ASP A 138 -8.47 -14.75 4.09
N ILE A 139 -8.04 -14.76 5.34
CA ILE A 139 -8.81 -15.23 6.50
C ILE A 139 -9.08 -14.10 7.50
N ASP A 140 -8.75 -12.86 7.16
CA ASP A 140 -9.16 -11.70 7.95
C ASP A 140 -10.69 -11.61 7.98
N VAL A 141 -11.23 -11.05 9.07
CA VAL A 141 -12.68 -10.89 9.22
C VAL A 141 -13.26 -9.86 8.23
N HIS A 142 -12.42 -8.95 7.74
CA HIS A 142 -12.75 -7.99 6.71
C HIS A 142 -12.39 -8.52 5.32
N HIS A 143 -13.12 -8.05 4.31
CA HIS A 143 -12.80 -8.38 2.93
C HIS A 143 -11.46 -7.77 2.52
N GLY A 144 -10.55 -8.59 1.97
CA GLY A 144 -9.27 -8.16 1.39
C GLY A 144 -9.43 -7.43 0.05
N ASP A 145 -10.21 -6.36 0.07
CA ASP A 145 -10.67 -5.60 -1.08
C ASP A 145 -9.55 -4.92 -1.86
N GLY A 146 -8.45 -4.49 -1.21
CA GLY A 146 -7.30 -3.91 -1.90
C GLY A 146 -6.54 -4.93 -2.75
N VAL A 147 -6.42 -6.17 -2.27
CA VAL A 147 -5.79 -7.27 -3.03
C VAL A 147 -6.71 -7.74 -4.15
N GLU A 148 -8.01 -7.86 -3.89
CA GLU A 148 -9.01 -8.20 -4.92
C GLU A 148 -9.00 -7.17 -6.06
N GLU A 149 -9.08 -5.89 -5.74
CA GLU A 149 -9.09 -4.81 -6.73
C GLU A 149 -7.82 -4.81 -7.59
N ALA A 150 -6.65 -5.01 -6.97
CA ALA A 150 -5.37 -5.03 -7.67
C ALA A 150 -5.27 -6.13 -8.73
N PHE A 151 -5.98 -7.24 -8.56
CA PHE A 151 -5.93 -8.41 -9.43
C PHE A 151 -7.27 -8.74 -10.10
N TYR A 152 -8.25 -7.85 -10.02
CA TYR A 152 -9.62 -8.09 -10.49
C TYR A 152 -9.73 -8.48 -11.97
N VAL A 153 -8.79 -8.01 -12.80
CA VAL A 153 -8.78 -8.20 -14.26
C VAL A 153 -7.69 -9.16 -14.76
N THR A 154 -7.16 -10.03 -13.89
CA THR A 154 -6.18 -11.06 -14.29
C THR A 154 -6.59 -12.45 -13.85
N ASP A 155 -6.24 -13.46 -14.64
CA ASP A 155 -6.36 -14.88 -14.31
C ASP A 155 -5.08 -15.45 -13.68
N ARG A 156 -4.01 -14.67 -13.59
CA ARG A 156 -2.73 -15.08 -13.00
C ARG A 156 -2.75 -15.09 -11.47
N VAL A 157 -3.71 -14.43 -10.85
CA VAL A 157 -3.86 -14.38 -9.40
C VAL A 157 -5.32 -14.72 -9.05
N MET A 158 -5.52 -15.74 -8.24
CA MET A 158 -6.83 -16.06 -7.67
C MET A 158 -6.89 -15.50 -6.25
N THR A 159 -7.87 -14.67 -5.96
CA THR A 159 -8.13 -14.13 -4.61
C THR A 159 -9.31 -14.87 -3.99
N VAL A 160 -9.09 -15.45 -2.81
CA VAL A 160 -10.13 -16.15 -2.04
C VAL A 160 -10.17 -15.53 -0.65
N SER A 161 -11.29 -14.89 -0.30
CA SER A 161 -11.47 -14.23 1.00
C SER A 161 -12.74 -14.74 1.68
N PHE A 162 -12.64 -15.04 2.97
CA PHE A 162 -13.77 -15.40 3.82
C PHE A 162 -13.97 -14.34 4.89
N HIS A 163 -15.03 -13.56 4.77
CA HIS A 163 -15.32 -12.42 5.63
C HIS A 163 -16.81 -12.39 6.03
N LYS A 164 -17.17 -11.50 6.95
CA LYS A 164 -18.53 -11.35 7.47
C LYS A 164 -19.53 -10.81 6.44
#